data_AF-A0A382QF39-F1
#
_entry.id   AF-A0A382QF39-F1
#
_cell.length_a   1.000
_cell.length_b   1.000
_cell.length_c   1.000
_cell.angle_alpha   90.00
_cell.angle_beta   90.00
_cell.angle_gamma   90.00
#
_symmetry.space_group_name_H-M   'P 1'
#
loop_
_entity.id
_entity.type
_entity.pdbx_description
1 polymer ?
#
loop_
_entity_poly.entity_id
_entity_poly.type
_entity_poly.pdbx_seq_one_letter_code
_entity_poly.pdbx_strand_id
1 'polypeptide(L)'
;SLKDYVSDEGAGQSDISLFGNVVDMTTSAVTTIGGADINLQANALSMKQFTGLEAISPRSGEGGDINIGADDLILNEAGIRTTSLGGQGGDVNIDANRMHTTDLLLSRIGAENHYLANTEKFYKTGDINITARDSFINERLYVAVTSYTPGGAGNLNINAGTFIGDGPDWFAATEIWISAYQGKTGEIKINADTFDAKQVRMANFAQSDSALKLNESEKAGYGDITINAKDINLEKFTAFTGSTKTSEPTTIGDVKINAENEIIIGQILIYPSKSGSSRWVPQSGMGGDLDFTAKNILSRQDPLKIDPLYYPTIGISGRVSFQAEENLELGVM
;
A
#
# COMPACT_ATOMS: atom_id res chain seq x y z
N SER A 1 -3.20 31.04 23.10
CA SER A 1 -2.67 29.67 23.29
C SER A 1 -3.23 28.80 22.16
N LEU A 2 -2.69 27.61 21.86
CA LEU A 2 -3.29 26.74 20.82
C LEU A 2 -4.76 26.33 21.10
N LYS A 3 -5.32 26.71 22.26
CA LYS A 3 -6.72 26.48 22.61
C LYS A 3 -7.70 27.47 21.98
N ASP A 4 -7.23 28.56 21.37
CA ASP A 4 -8.11 29.64 20.90
C ASP A 4 -8.41 29.57 19.39
N TYR A 5 -7.93 28.52 18.69
CA TYR A 5 -8.24 28.27 17.26
C TYR A 5 -9.37 27.25 17.05
N VAL A 6 -9.99 26.77 18.13
CA VAL A 6 -11.00 25.70 18.09
C VAL A 6 -12.25 26.15 18.83
N SER A 7 -12.92 27.13 18.25
CA SER A 7 -14.34 27.38 18.52
C SER A 7 -14.98 27.96 17.26
N ASP A 8 -15.13 27.13 16.24
CA ASP A 8 -16.14 27.39 15.22
C ASP A 8 -16.83 26.06 14.91
N GLU A 9 -17.80 25.73 15.75
CA GLU A 9 -18.96 24.97 15.31
C GLU A 9 -19.71 25.85 14.28
N GLY A 10 -19.23 25.89 13.03
CA GLY A 10 -19.95 26.56 11.94
C GLY A 10 -19.16 27.43 10.96
N ALA A 11 -17.83 27.53 11.02
CA ALA A 11 -17.08 28.11 9.91
C ALA A 11 -17.08 27.10 8.76
N GLY A 12 -17.68 27.46 7.62
CA GLY A 12 -17.77 26.58 6.45
C GLY A 12 -16.41 25.99 6.09
N GLN A 13 -16.31 24.67 6.13
CA GLN A 13 -15.17 23.92 5.61
C GLN A 13 -14.97 24.38 4.16
N SER A 14 -13.83 25.00 3.89
CA SER A 14 -13.49 25.49 2.55
C SER A 14 -12.41 24.58 2.00
N ASP A 15 -12.77 23.82 0.98
CA ASP A 15 -11.83 23.02 0.24
C ASP A 15 -10.76 23.92 -0.39
N ILE A 16 -9.55 23.38 -0.54
CA ILE A 16 -8.50 24.04 -1.30
C ILE A 16 -8.49 23.42 -2.68
N SER A 17 -8.64 24.25 -3.71
CA SER A 17 -8.52 23.81 -5.10
C SER A 17 -7.38 24.53 -5.81
N LEU A 18 -6.46 23.78 -6.41
CA LEU A 18 -5.30 24.28 -7.15
C LEU A 18 -5.40 23.83 -8.62
N PHE A 19 -5.46 24.80 -9.54
CA PHE A 19 -5.60 24.54 -10.97
C PHE A 19 -4.48 25.24 -11.74
N GLY A 20 -3.83 24.55 -12.66
CA GLY A 20 -2.84 25.19 -13.54
C GLY A 20 -2.32 24.26 -14.62
N ASN A 21 -1.79 24.81 -15.72
CA ASN A 21 -1.10 23.98 -16.71
C ASN A 21 0.14 23.31 -16.09
N VAL A 22 0.91 24.09 -15.33
CA VAL A 22 2.05 23.60 -14.53
C VAL A 22 1.86 24.07 -13.10
N VAL A 23 1.93 23.14 -12.15
CA VAL A 23 1.94 23.40 -10.72
C VAL A 23 3.26 22.85 -10.19
N ASP A 24 4.18 23.76 -9.82
CA ASP A 24 5.47 23.39 -9.23
C ASP A 24 5.50 23.86 -7.78
N MET A 25 5.62 22.91 -6.87
CA MET A 25 5.60 23.10 -5.44
C MET A 25 6.95 22.64 -4.89
N THR A 26 7.69 23.56 -4.30
CA THR A 26 8.99 23.30 -3.71
C THR A 26 8.99 23.83 -2.29
N THR A 27 9.36 22.99 -1.31
CA THR A 27 9.42 23.36 0.11
C THR A 27 8.14 24.07 0.59
N SER A 28 6.98 23.52 0.20
CA SER A 28 5.67 24.12 0.42
C SER A 28 4.71 23.12 1.05
N ALA A 29 3.75 23.60 1.84
CA ALA A 29 2.69 22.76 2.38
C ALA A 29 1.32 23.36 2.09
N VAL A 30 0.39 22.53 1.64
CA VAL A 30 -1.03 22.85 1.54
C VAL A 30 -1.75 21.99 2.55
N THR A 31 -2.42 22.63 3.50
CA THR A 31 -3.06 21.94 4.61
C THR A 31 -4.49 22.42 4.77
N THR A 32 -5.44 21.49 4.82
CA THR A 32 -6.81 21.77 5.25
C THR A 32 -7.03 21.24 6.66
N ILE A 33 -7.97 21.88 7.37
CA ILE A 33 -8.39 21.48 8.71
C ILE A 33 -9.90 21.23 8.73
N GLY A 34 -10.34 20.37 9.64
CA GLY A 34 -11.75 20.10 9.88
C GLY A 34 -12.38 19.19 8.84
N GLY A 35 -11.59 18.45 8.04
CA GLY A 35 -12.14 17.52 7.05
C GLY A 35 -12.46 18.13 5.69
N ALA A 36 -11.97 19.33 5.39
CA ALA A 36 -12.09 19.90 4.04
C ALA A 36 -11.12 19.23 3.06
N ASP A 37 -11.50 19.20 1.78
CA ASP A 37 -10.77 18.48 0.74
C ASP A 37 -9.63 19.32 0.14
N ILE A 38 -8.64 18.63 -0.42
CA ILE A 38 -7.62 19.22 -1.30
C ILE A 38 -7.83 18.65 -2.70
N ASN A 39 -8.14 19.53 -3.65
CA ASN A 39 -8.31 19.18 -5.06
C ASN A 39 -7.20 19.83 -5.89
N LEU A 40 -6.43 19.05 -6.64
CA LEU A 40 -5.37 19.57 -7.51
C LEU A 40 -5.55 19.03 -8.91
N GLN A 41 -5.62 19.92 -9.90
CA GLN A 41 -5.61 19.54 -11.31
C GLN A 41 -4.51 20.29 -12.05
N ALA A 42 -3.62 19.54 -12.69
CA ALA A 42 -2.61 20.12 -13.57
C ALA A 42 -2.35 19.27 -14.82
N ASN A 43 -1.59 19.80 -15.79
CA ASN A 43 -0.98 18.93 -16.80
C ASN A 43 0.35 18.40 -16.26
N ALA A 44 1.16 19.26 -15.65
CA ALA A 44 2.36 18.84 -14.93
C ALA A 44 2.30 19.30 -13.47
N LEU A 45 2.36 18.35 -12.54
CA LEU A 45 2.49 18.58 -11.11
C LEU A 45 3.84 18.06 -10.62
N SER A 46 4.61 18.95 -10.00
CA SER A 46 5.89 18.63 -9.39
C SER A 46 5.85 19.03 -7.91
N MET A 47 6.05 18.06 -7.02
CA MET A 47 6.18 18.27 -5.57
C MET A 47 7.58 17.86 -5.14
N LYS A 48 8.35 18.81 -4.61
CA LYS A 48 9.78 18.64 -4.31
C LYS A 48 10.19 19.16 -2.94
N GLN A 49 11.25 18.59 -2.37
CA GLN A 49 11.98 19.14 -1.21
C GLN A 49 11.07 19.39 0.00
N PHE A 50 10.54 18.31 0.59
CA PHE A 50 9.63 18.32 1.74
C PHE A 50 8.30 19.03 1.48
N THR A 51 7.80 18.92 0.24
CA THR A 51 6.48 19.45 -0.10
C THR A 51 5.37 18.53 0.41
N GLY A 52 4.31 19.10 0.98
CA GLY A 52 3.20 18.36 1.59
C GLY A 52 1.81 18.77 1.09
N LEU A 53 0.94 17.79 0.85
CA LEU A 53 -0.51 17.96 0.83
C LEU A 53 -1.09 17.23 2.04
N GLU A 54 -1.80 17.95 2.91
CA GLU A 54 -2.28 17.40 4.18
C GLU A 54 -3.75 17.76 4.44
N ALA A 55 -4.65 16.79 4.32
CA ALA A 55 -6.05 16.95 4.69
C ALA A 55 -6.30 16.41 6.10
N ILE A 56 -6.51 17.32 7.05
CA ILE A 56 -6.52 16.97 8.49
C ILE A 56 -7.89 17.23 9.09
N SER A 57 -8.42 16.27 9.84
CA SER A 57 -9.64 16.44 10.63
C SER A 57 -9.37 16.24 12.12
N PRO A 58 -9.19 17.34 12.88
CA PRO A 58 -9.01 17.25 14.31
C PRO A 58 -10.35 17.03 15.01
N ARG A 59 -10.40 16.05 15.92
CA ARG A 59 -11.50 15.77 16.87
C ARG A 59 -12.86 15.45 16.22
N SER A 60 -13.13 14.16 16.06
CA SER A 60 -14.45 13.60 15.75
C SER A 60 -15.06 13.98 14.40
N GLY A 61 -14.35 14.76 13.58
CA GLY A 61 -14.70 14.98 12.18
C GLY A 61 -14.16 13.89 11.26
N GLU A 62 -14.84 13.70 10.14
CA GLU A 62 -14.36 12.88 9.02
C GLU A 62 -13.14 13.55 8.38
N GLY A 63 -12.17 12.75 7.94
CA GLY A 63 -10.99 13.20 7.21
C GLY A 63 -11.40 13.73 5.84
N GLY A 64 -10.79 14.83 5.41
CA GLY A 64 -10.96 15.34 4.06
C GLY A 64 -10.16 14.50 3.08
N ASP A 65 -10.62 14.48 1.84
CA ASP A 65 -10.01 13.74 0.76
C ASP A 65 -8.91 14.56 0.08
N ILE A 66 -7.96 13.87 -0.54
CA ILE A 66 -6.99 14.49 -1.44
C ILE A 66 -7.19 13.91 -2.83
N ASN A 67 -7.60 14.75 -3.78
CA ASN A 67 -7.84 14.39 -5.17
C ASN A 67 -6.82 15.08 -6.08
N ILE A 68 -6.03 14.31 -6.82
CA ILE A 68 -4.99 14.80 -7.72
C ILE A 68 -5.25 14.28 -9.13
N GLY A 69 -5.44 15.20 -10.09
CA GLY A 69 -5.43 14.92 -11.51
C GLY A 69 -4.20 15.55 -12.18
N ALA A 70 -3.36 14.74 -12.83
CA ALA A 70 -2.18 15.26 -13.55
C ALA A 70 -1.77 14.41 -14.76
N ASP A 71 -1.40 15.00 -15.90
CA ASP A 71 -0.78 14.17 -16.96
C ASP A 71 0.60 13.65 -16.51
N ASP A 72 1.37 14.47 -15.81
CA ASP A 72 2.68 14.15 -15.27
C ASP A 72 2.75 14.52 -13.79
N LEU A 73 2.95 13.53 -12.92
CA LEU A 73 3.10 13.70 -11.48
C LEU A 73 4.50 13.28 -11.04
N ILE A 74 5.27 14.24 -10.51
CA ILE A 74 6.58 13.98 -9.91
C ILE A 74 6.50 14.22 -8.40
N LEU A 75 6.83 13.19 -7.62
CA LEU A 75 7.03 13.28 -6.18
C LEU A 75 8.49 13.02 -5.85
N ASN A 76 9.17 13.99 -5.26
CA ASN A 76 10.57 13.86 -4.85
C ASN A 76 10.73 14.49 -3.47
N GLU A 77 11.00 13.68 -2.45
CA GLU A 77 10.98 14.09 -1.04
C GLU A 77 9.64 14.75 -0.67
N ALA A 78 8.52 14.19 -1.14
CA ALA A 78 7.19 14.78 -1.02
C ALA A 78 6.20 13.87 -0.27
N GLY A 79 5.21 14.49 0.36
CA GLY A 79 4.19 13.82 1.16
C GLY A 79 2.77 14.18 0.73
N ILE A 80 1.91 13.18 0.60
CA ILE A 80 0.46 13.33 0.45
C ILE A 80 -0.19 12.54 1.57
N ARG A 81 -1.03 13.18 2.40
CA ARG A 81 -1.59 12.51 3.57
C ARG A 81 -2.97 13.00 3.96
N THR A 82 -3.91 12.07 4.15
CA THR A 82 -5.13 12.33 4.92
C THR A 82 -4.94 11.85 6.36
N THR A 83 -5.49 12.59 7.32
CA THR A 83 -5.44 12.19 8.74
C THR A 83 -6.71 12.62 9.45
N SER A 84 -7.37 11.69 10.12
CA SER A 84 -8.48 12.00 11.03
C SER A 84 -8.21 11.55 12.47
N LEU A 85 -8.71 12.33 13.43
CA LEU A 85 -8.62 12.01 14.86
C LEU A 85 -10.02 11.83 15.43
N GLY A 86 -10.42 10.59 15.68
CA GLY A 86 -11.73 10.24 16.24
C GLY A 86 -12.88 10.25 15.24
N GLY A 87 -12.58 10.21 13.93
CA GLY A 87 -13.55 10.13 12.83
C GLY A 87 -13.09 9.18 11.73
N GLN A 88 -13.87 9.08 10.65
CA GLN A 88 -13.51 8.32 9.44
C GLN A 88 -12.27 8.94 8.78
N GLY A 89 -11.36 8.12 8.24
CA GLY A 89 -10.25 8.64 7.44
C GLY A 89 -10.72 9.11 6.06
N GLY A 90 -10.07 10.13 5.50
CA GLY A 90 -10.32 10.55 4.12
C GLY A 90 -9.53 9.70 3.12
N ASP A 91 -9.96 9.71 1.87
CA ASP A 91 -9.37 8.99 0.76
C ASP A 91 -8.22 9.79 0.10
N VAL A 92 -7.26 9.07 -0.49
CA VAL A 92 -6.30 9.68 -1.42
C VAL A 92 -6.54 9.11 -2.81
N ASN A 93 -6.93 9.98 -3.74
CA ASN A 93 -7.21 9.63 -5.12
C ASN A 93 -6.20 10.33 -6.05
N ILE A 94 -5.35 9.56 -6.71
CA ILE A 94 -4.39 10.05 -7.69
C ILE A 94 -4.77 9.49 -9.05
N ASP A 95 -5.07 10.37 -9.99
CA ASP A 95 -5.29 10.05 -11.37
C ASP A 95 -4.24 10.75 -12.24
N ALA A 96 -3.25 9.98 -12.68
CA ALA A 96 -2.20 10.46 -13.54
C ALA A 96 -2.02 9.65 -14.82
N ASN A 97 -1.44 10.29 -15.84
CA ASN A 97 -0.97 9.55 -17.01
C ASN A 97 0.41 8.93 -16.72
N ARG A 98 1.36 9.73 -16.23
CA ARG A 98 2.66 9.26 -15.72
C ARG A 98 2.86 9.71 -14.28
N MET A 99 3.36 8.81 -13.46
CA MET A 99 3.76 9.09 -12.09
C MET A 99 5.20 8.63 -11.87
N HIS A 100 6.02 9.54 -11.33
CA HIS A 100 7.42 9.27 -11.05
C HIS A 100 7.81 9.68 -9.64
N THR A 101 8.56 8.82 -8.96
CA THR A 101 9.26 9.18 -7.73
C THR A 101 10.74 8.89 -7.86
N THR A 102 11.55 9.85 -7.44
CA THR A 102 13.01 9.72 -7.29
C THR A 102 13.33 10.19 -5.90
N ASP A 103 13.94 9.36 -5.06
CA ASP A 103 14.13 9.78 -3.68
C ASP A 103 15.37 9.22 -2.98
N LEU A 104 16.08 10.11 -2.27
CA LEU A 104 17.14 9.76 -1.32
C LEU A 104 16.62 9.67 0.14
N LEU A 105 15.45 10.26 0.45
CA LEU A 105 14.85 10.50 1.77
C LEU A 105 13.40 9.99 1.98
N LEU A 106 12.85 9.14 1.10
CA LEU A 106 11.52 8.48 1.17
C LEU A 106 10.31 9.43 1.00
N SER A 107 9.66 9.37 -0.16
CA SER A 107 8.39 10.04 -0.44
C SER A 107 7.23 9.23 0.13
N ARG A 108 6.10 9.89 0.43
CA ARG A 108 4.99 9.24 1.14
C ARG A 108 3.61 9.57 0.56
N ILE A 109 2.77 8.54 0.46
CA ILE A 109 1.32 8.66 0.26
C ILE A 109 0.63 7.92 1.40
N GLY A 110 -0.25 8.59 2.15
CA GLY A 110 -0.82 8.03 3.38
C GLY A 110 -2.30 8.34 3.57
N ALA A 111 -3.05 7.34 4.05
CA ALA A 111 -4.40 7.52 4.56
C ALA A 111 -4.47 6.95 6.00
N GLU A 112 -4.79 7.82 6.96
CA GLU A 112 -4.64 7.51 8.38
C GLU A 112 -5.85 7.93 9.22
N ASN A 113 -6.16 7.13 10.24
CA ASN A 113 -7.06 7.54 11.30
C ASN A 113 -6.57 7.13 12.69
N HIS A 114 -6.89 7.95 13.68
CA HIS A 114 -6.48 7.77 15.07
C HIS A 114 -7.64 7.73 16.04
N TYR A 115 -7.49 6.98 17.13
CA TYR A 115 -8.43 7.03 18.24
C TYR A 115 -8.52 8.42 18.84
N LEU A 116 -9.74 8.83 19.16
CA LEU A 116 -9.99 9.85 20.16
C LEU A 116 -10.64 9.20 21.38
N ALA A 117 -10.06 9.41 22.56
CA ALA A 117 -10.63 8.90 23.79
C ALA A 117 -12.07 9.43 23.97
N ASN A 118 -12.98 8.55 24.41
CA ASN A 118 -14.41 8.81 24.64
C ASN A 118 -15.29 8.91 23.37
N THR A 119 -14.80 8.50 22.20
CA THR A 119 -15.70 8.22 21.06
C THR A 119 -16.23 6.80 21.14
N GLU A 120 -17.56 6.63 21.17
CA GLU A 120 -18.19 5.30 21.16
C GLU A 120 -18.16 4.62 19.77
N LYS A 121 -17.77 5.35 18.73
CA LYS A 121 -17.71 4.88 17.35
C LYS A 121 -16.30 4.44 16.97
N PHE A 122 -16.22 3.29 16.29
CA PHE A 122 -15.01 2.79 15.66
C PHE A 122 -15.07 3.10 14.17
N TYR A 123 -14.13 3.92 13.70
CA TYR A 123 -14.17 4.45 12.35
C TYR A 123 -13.19 3.73 11.43
N LYS A 124 -13.58 3.50 10.18
CA LYS A 124 -12.66 2.97 9.17
C LYS A 124 -11.72 4.10 8.70
N THR A 125 -10.51 3.77 8.24
CA THR A 125 -9.74 4.72 7.42
C THR A 125 -10.37 4.85 6.04
N GLY A 126 -9.94 5.87 5.30
CA GLY A 126 -10.15 5.93 3.85
C GLY A 126 -9.27 4.93 3.10
N ASP A 127 -9.49 4.89 1.80
CA ASP A 127 -8.79 4.09 0.81
C ASP A 127 -7.70 4.95 0.11
N ILE A 128 -6.73 4.29 -0.52
CA ILE A 128 -5.78 4.93 -1.45
C ILE A 128 -6.00 4.34 -2.84
N ASN A 129 -6.29 5.19 -3.81
CA ASN A 129 -6.49 4.81 -5.21
C ASN A 129 -5.49 5.55 -6.09
N ILE A 130 -4.61 4.82 -6.78
CA ILE A 130 -3.61 5.38 -7.70
C ILE A 130 -3.87 4.82 -9.09
N THR A 131 -4.07 5.71 -10.05
CA THR A 131 -4.11 5.39 -11.48
C THR A 131 -2.95 6.10 -12.16
N ALA A 132 -2.11 5.35 -12.87
CA ALA A 132 -0.98 5.84 -13.65
C ALA A 132 -1.00 5.18 -15.03
N ARG A 133 -1.82 5.73 -15.93
CA ARG A 133 -2.26 5.05 -17.17
C ARG A 133 -1.11 4.53 -18.03
N ASP A 134 -0.03 5.29 -18.18
CA ASP A 134 1.15 4.89 -18.93
C ASP A 134 2.19 4.22 -18.02
N SER A 135 2.62 4.91 -16.96
CA SER A 135 3.72 4.42 -16.12
C SER A 135 3.69 4.94 -14.69
N PHE A 136 3.95 4.06 -13.74
CA PHE A 136 4.27 4.34 -12.36
C PHE A 136 5.70 3.84 -12.05
N ILE A 137 6.67 4.74 -12.15
CA ILE A 137 8.08 4.43 -11.89
C ILE A 137 8.44 5.04 -10.55
N ASN A 138 8.68 4.19 -9.56
CA ASN A 138 8.90 4.66 -8.21
C ASN A 138 10.12 4.02 -7.57
N GLU A 139 10.95 4.88 -7.01
CA GLU A 139 12.11 4.52 -6.21
C GLU A 139 11.83 4.95 -4.77
N ARG A 140 11.79 3.97 -3.86
CA ARG A 140 11.64 4.20 -2.41
C ARG A 140 10.38 4.98 -2.01
N LEU A 141 9.27 4.81 -2.72
CA LEU A 141 7.99 5.38 -2.31
C LEU A 141 7.37 4.54 -1.18
N TYR A 142 6.86 5.20 -0.13
CA TYR A 142 6.07 4.58 0.92
C TYR A 142 4.58 4.93 0.75
N VAL A 143 3.77 3.95 0.34
CA VAL A 143 2.31 4.08 0.24
C VAL A 143 1.67 3.30 1.37
N ALA A 144 0.85 3.94 2.21
CA ALA A 144 0.32 3.28 3.39
C ALA A 144 -1.11 3.69 3.78
N VAL A 145 -1.96 2.68 3.98
CA VAL A 145 -3.23 2.83 4.69
C VAL A 145 -3.06 2.31 6.11
N THR A 146 -3.25 3.18 7.11
CA THR A 146 -3.02 2.80 8.51
C THR A 146 -4.19 3.18 9.39
N SER A 147 -4.85 2.14 9.91
CA SER A 147 -5.91 2.29 10.90
C SER A 147 -5.36 2.07 12.29
N TYR A 148 -5.43 3.11 13.11
CA TYR A 148 -5.17 2.98 14.54
C TYR A 148 -6.47 2.79 15.31
N THR A 149 -7.55 2.27 14.72
CA THR A 149 -8.84 2.06 15.41
C THR A 149 -9.50 0.71 15.02
N PRO A 150 -10.46 0.17 15.80
CA PRO A 150 -11.10 -1.12 15.54
C PRO A 150 -12.03 -1.08 14.34
N GLY A 151 -12.29 0.11 13.77
CA GLY A 151 -13.13 0.24 12.59
C GLY A 151 -12.47 -0.35 11.34
N GLY A 152 -11.15 -0.57 11.39
CA GLY A 152 -10.41 -1.23 10.33
C GLY A 152 -9.78 -0.27 9.33
N ALA A 153 -9.01 -0.84 8.42
CA ALA A 153 -8.32 -0.11 7.36
C ALA A 153 -9.09 -0.19 6.03
N GLY A 154 -8.90 0.84 5.22
CA GLY A 154 -9.29 0.92 3.83
C GLY A 154 -8.43 0.05 2.92
N ASN A 155 -8.78 0.08 1.64
CA ASN A 155 -8.08 -0.63 0.57
C ASN A 155 -6.97 0.24 -0.02
N LEU A 156 -6.04 -0.42 -0.69
CA LEU A 156 -5.00 0.22 -1.48
C LEU A 156 -5.05 -0.36 -2.90
N ASN A 157 -5.48 0.44 -3.86
CA ASN A 157 -5.63 0.05 -5.26
C ASN A 157 -4.64 0.82 -6.14
N ILE A 158 -3.87 0.10 -6.95
CA ILE A 158 -2.99 0.68 -7.96
C ILE A 158 -3.37 0.12 -9.33
N ASN A 159 -3.62 1.00 -10.29
CA ASN A 159 -3.79 0.66 -11.70
C ASN A 159 -2.70 1.37 -12.51
N ALA A 160 -1.86 0.64 -13.21
CA ALA A 160 -0.77 1.22 -14.00
C ALA A 160 -0.69 0.62 -15.40
N GLY A 161 -0.14 1.35 -16.37
CA GLY A 161 0.37 0.70 -17.58
C GLY A 161 1.58 -0.15 -17.20
N THR A 162 2.70 0.51 -16.92
CA THR A 162 3.89 -0.14 -16.35
C THR A 162 4.07 0.27 -14.89
N PHE A 163 4.17 -0.70 -13.97
CA PHE A 163 4.61 -0.48 -12.60
C PHE A 163 6.08 -0.92 -12.46
N ILE A 164 6.97 -0.02 -12.03
CA ILE A 164 8.34 -0.34 -11.63
C ILE A 164 8.54 0.15 -10.21
N GLY A 165 8.80 -0.76 -9.28
CA GLY A 165 9.17 -0.46 -7.91
C GLY A 165 10.63 -0.83 -7.65
N ASP A 166 11.41 0.14 -7.21
CA ASP A 166 12.86 0.01 -6.99
C ASP A 166 13.30 0.60 -5.65
N GLY A 167 14.57 0.37 -5.32
CA GLY A 167 15.21 0.83 -4.10
C GLY A 167 16.62 0.24 -3.94
N PRO A 168 17.54 0.95 -3.27
CA PRO A 168 18.94 0.56 -3.21
C PRO A 168 19.19 -0.74 -2.43
N ASP A 169 18.35 -1.08 -1.45
CA ASP A 169 18.52 -2.28 -0.63
C ASP A 169 17.23 -2.71 0.09
N TRP A 170 17.37 -3.73 0.95
CA TRP A 170 16.28 -4.25 1.78
C TRP A 170 15.59 -3.18 2.61
N PHE A 171 16.31 -2.27 3.26
CA PHE A 171 15.75 -1.27 4.18
C PHE A 171 15.15 -0.07 3.47
N ALA A 172 15.53 0.14 2.21
CA ALA A 172 15.09 1.23 1.37
C ALA A 172 14.46 0.68 0.08
N ALA A 173 13.41 -0.14 0.22
CA ALA A 173 12.63 -0.62 -0.91
C ALA A 173 11.50 0.35 -1.27
N THR A 174 10.86 0.14 -2.42
CA THR A 174 9.48 0.59 -2.62
C THR A 174 8.56 -0.17 -1.67
N GLU A 175 7.65 0.53 -1.01
CA GLU A 175 6.88 0.01 0.12
C GLU A 175 5.38 0.28 -0.01
N ILE A 176 4.57 -0.77 0.06
CA ILE A 176 3.11 -0.69 -0.04
C ILE A 176 2.47 -1.40 1.16
N TRP A 177 1.78 -0.65 2.02
CA TRP A 177 1.39 -1.11 3.35
C TRP A 177 -0.09 -0.90 3.66
N ILE A 178 -0.72 -1.91 4.24
CA ILE A 178 -1.97 -1.79 4.98
C ILE A 178 -1.73 -2.33 6.38
N SER A 179 -2.12 -1.55 7.40
CA SER A 179 -2.16 -2.05 8.76
C SER A 179 -3.43 -1.61 9.50
N ALA A 180 -4.02 -2.54 10.24
CA ALA A 180 -5.23 -2.28 11.02
C ALA A 180 -5.05 -2.68 12.47
N TYR A 181 -5.35 -1.77 13.41
CA TYR A 181 -5.32 -2.06 14.84
C TYR A 181 -6.71 -2.52 15.32
N GLN A 182 -6.80 -3.76 15.82
CA GLN A 182 -8.00 -4.44 16.33
C GLN A 182 -9.14 -4.65 15.31
N GLY A 183 -9.14 -3.91 14.21
CA GLY A 183 -10.12 -3.99 13.13
C GLY A 183 -9.65 -4.84 11.95
N LYS A 184 -10.54 -4.96 10.95
CA LYS A 184 -10.24 -5.64 9.69
C LYS A 184 -9.29 -4.82 8.82
N THR A 185 -8.35 -5.47 8.15
CA THR A 185 -7.57 -4.87 7.07
C THR A 185 -8.38 -4.77 5.78
N GLY A 186 -8.02 -3.83 4.90
CA GLY A 186 -8.46 -3.87 3.51
C GLY A 186 -7.65 -4.85 2.67
N GLU A 187 -7.76 -4.71 1.35
CA GLU A 187 -6.97 -5.46 0.35
C GLU A 187 -5.92 -4.55 -0.31
N ILE A 188 -4.74 -5.10 -0.59
CA ILE A 188 -3.78 -4.48 -1.52
C ILE A 188 -4.03 -5.09 -2.90
N LYS A 189 -4.39 -4.27 -3.87
CA LYS A 189 -4.62 -4.71 -5.25
C LYS A 189 -3.82 -3.88 -6.25
N ILE A 190 -3.05 -4.56 -7.08
CA ILE A 190 -2.30 -3.94 -8.18
C ILE A 190 -2.73 -4.58 -9.49
N ASN A 191 -3.17 -3.77 -10.44
CA ASN A 191 -3.40 -4.18 -11.82
C ASN A 191 -2.45 -3.39 -12.71
N ALA A 192 -1.65 -4.09 -13.52
CA ALA A 192 -0.74 -3.45 -14.46
C ALA A 192 -0.74 -4.13 -15.83
N ASP A 193 -0.28 -3.49 -16.89
CA ASP A 193 0.18 -4.25 -18.06
C ASP A 193 1.47 -4.99 -17.73
N THR A 194 2.42 -4.31 -17.08
CA THR A 194 3.68 -4.90 -16.63
C THR A 194 3.94 -4.55 -15.16
N PHE A 195 4.32 -5.54 -14.37
CA PHE A 195 4.74 -5.35 -12.97
C PHE A 195 6.19 -5.77 -12.78
N ASP A 196 7.08 -4.82 -12.51
CA ASP A 196 8.51 -5.06 -12.28
C ASP A 196 8.90 -4.68 -10.85
N ALA A 197 9.05 -5.70 -10.00
CA ALA A 197 9.52 -5.57 -8.63
C ALA A 197 11.04 -5.76 -8.57
N LYS A 198 11.78 -4.70 -8.92
CA LYS A 198 13.24 -4.64 -8.75
C LYS A 198 13.65 -4.72 -7.29
N GLN A 199 12.92 -4.00 -6.43
CA GLN A 199 13.05 -4.02 -4.98
C GLN A 199 11.75 -3.50 -4.32
N VAL A 200 10.81 -4.42 -4.05
CA VAL A 200 9.47 -4.08 -3.55
C VAL A 200 9.12 -4.88 -2.30
N ARG A 201 8.53 -4.20 -1.31
CA ARG A 201 7.92 -4.80 -0.13
C ARG A 201 6.45 -4.44 -0.05
N MET A 202 5.62 -5.44 0.17
CA MET A 202 4.21 -5.28 0.45
C MET A 202 3.88 -5.86 1.81
N ALA A 203 3.03 -5.18 2.57
CA ALA A 203 2.60 -5.66 3.86
C ALA A 203 1.11 -5.41 4.07
N ASN A 204 0.34 -6.45 4.39
CA ASN A 204 -1.05 -6.32 4.75
C ASN A 204 -1.32 -7.13 6.02
N PHE A 205 -1.41 -6.45 7.17
CA PHE A 205 -1.50 -7.15 8.45
C PHE A 205 -2.40 -6.46 9.48
N ALA A 206 -3.06 -7.29 10.27
CA ALA A 206 -3.84 -6.86 11.42
C ALA A 206 -3.03 -6.97 12.70
N GLN A 207 -3.22 -6.01 13.60
CA GLN A 207 -2.55 -5.88 14.89
C GLN A 207 -3.58 -6.00 16.01
N SER A 208 -3.36 -6.85 17.01
CA SER A 208 -4.26 -7.00 18.17
C SER A 208 -5.73 -7.36 17.82
N ASP A 209 -5.96 -7.97 16.67
CA ASP A 209 -7.25 -8.43 16.15
C ASP A 209 -7.72 -9.80 16.68
N SER A 210 -7.08 -10.34 17.73
CA SER A 210 -7.43 -11.65 18.31
C SER A 210 -8.90 -11.72 18.77
N ALA A 211 -9.48 -10.60 19.19
CA ALA A 211 -10.88 -10.49 19.62
C ALA A 211 -11.86 -10.18 18.47
N LEU A 212 -11.37 -9.83 17.28
CA LEU A 212 -12.21 -9.54 16.11
C LEU A 212 -13.00 -10.80 15.73
N LYS A 213 -14.24 -10.68 15.26
CA LYS A 213 -14.99 -11.81 14.70
C LYS A 213 -15.33 -11.49 13.27
N LEU A 214 -14.85 -12.31 12.34
CA LEU A 214 -15.12 -12.16 10.91
C LEU A 214 -16.16 -13.20 10.50
N ASN A 215 -17.20 -12.76 9.80
CA ASN A 215 -18.07 -13.65 9.05
C ASN A 215 -17.37 -14.11 7.74
N GLU A 216 -17.95 -15.08 7.01
CA GLU A 216 -17.31 -15.62 5.80
C GLU A 216 -17.04 -14.57 4.70
N SER A 217 -17.96 -13.60 4.52
CA SER A 217 -17.74 -12.51 3.56
C SER A 217 -16.65 -11.54 4.02
N GLU A 218 -16.47 -11.37 5.34
CA GLU A 218 -15.44 -10.52 5.92
C GLU A 218 -14.06 -11.17 5.92
N LYS A 219 -13.97 -12.50 5.83
CA LYS A 219 -12.71 -13.21 5.62
C LYS A 219 -12.15 -12.97 4.22
N ALA A 220 -13.02 -12.83 3.22
CA ALA A 220 -12.60 -12.49 1.87
C ALA A 220 -11.88 -11.12 1.85
N GLY A 221 -10.70 -11.07 1.24
CA GLY A 221 -9.86 -9.87 1.17
C GLY A 221 -9.15 -9.50 2.47
N TYR A 222 -9.33 -10.26 3.56
CA TYR A 222 -8.71 -9.94 4.85
C TYR A 222 -7.21 -10.21 4.80
N GLY A 223 -6.41 -9.15 4.72
CA GLY A 223 -4.96 -9.28 4.68
C GLY A 223 -4.43 -9.63 3.29
N ASP A 224 -5.30 -9.68 2.29
CA ASP A 224 -4.96 -10.18 0.97
C ASP A 224 -4.09 -9.19 0.19
N ILE A 225 -3.21 -9.75 -0.63
CA ILE A 225 -2.39 -9.03 -1.59
C ILE A 225 -2.61 -9.67 -2.95
N THR A 226 -3.12 -8.90 -3.90
CA THR A 226 -3.41 -9.36 -5.26
C THR A 226 -2.63 -8.52 -6.27
N ILE A 227 -1.84 -9.17 -7.12
CA ILE A 227 -1.13 -8.57 -8.26
C ILE A 227 -1.62 -9.24 -9.53
N ASN A 228 -2.16 -8.45 -10.45
CA ASN A 228 -2.56 -8.88 -11.80
C ASN A 228 -1.74 -8.11 -12.82
N ALA A 229 -1.08 -8.79 -13.75
CA ALA A 229 -0.49 -8.14 -14.91
C ALA A 229 -0.51 -9.01 -16.16
N LYS A 230 -0.05 -8.47 -17.30
CA LYS A 230 0.26 -9.32 -18.45
C LYS A 230 1.56 -10.06 -18.22
N ASP A 231 2.57 -9.30 -17.78
CA ASP A 231 3.92 -9.79 -17.49
C ASP A 231 4.36 -9.32 -16.10
N ILE A 232 4.94 -10.25 -15.31
CA ILE A 232 5.38 -10.01 -13.94
C ILE A 232 6.85 -10.41 -13.79
N ASN A 233 7.69 -9.48 -13.34
CA ASN A 233 9.07 -9.74 -12.94
C ASN A 233 9.24 -9.49 -11.43
N LEU A 234 9.61 -10.52 -10.69
CA LEU A 234 9.82 -10.49 -9.24
C LEU A 234 11.32 -10.61 -8.94
N GLU A 235 12.10 -9.59 -9.31
CA GLU A 235 13.55 -9.60 -9.10
C GLU A 235 13.90 -9.64 -7.60
N LYS A 236 13.30 -8.75 -6.81
CA LYS A 236 13.35 -8.81 -5.34
C LYS A 236 12.00 -8.35 -4.78
N PHE A 237 11.18 -9.33 -4.48
CA PHE A 237 9.83 -9.13 -3.98
C PHE A 237 9.68 -9.69 -2.58
N THR A 238 9.05 -8.93 -1.69
CA THR A 238 8.70 -9.40 -0.36
C THR A 238 7.25 -9.12 -0.03
N ALA A 239 6.55 -10.10 0.53
CA ALA A 239 5.20 -9.91 1.05
C ALA A 239 5.11 -10.34 2.51
N PHE A 240 4.47 -9.49 3.31
CA PHE A 240 4.11 -9.76 4.70
C PHE A 240 2.59 -9.77 4.83
N THR A 241 2.00 -10.93 5.08
CA THR A 241 0.59 -11.02 5.47
C THR A 241 0.51 -11.44 6.94
N GLY A 242 -0.53 -11.04 7.68
CA GLY A 242 -0.52 -11.35 9.11
C GLY A 242 -1.74 -10.95 9.90
N SER A 243 -1.91 -11.63 11.03
CA SER A 243 -2.97 -11.42 12.01
C SER A 243 -2.47 -11.87 13.39
N THR A 244 -3.07 -11.38 14.47
CA THR A 244 -2.87 -11.87 15.84
C THR A 244 -3.93 -12.88 16.28
N LYS A 245 -4.88 -13.23 15.41
CA LYS A 245 -5.78 -14.38 15.60
C LYS A 245 -4.89 -15.63 15.68
N THR A 246 -4.88 -16.25 16.85
CA THR A 246 -4.01 -17.37 17.24
C THR A 246 -4.04 -18.51 16.22
N SER A 247 -2.86 -19.12 15.98
CA SER A 247 -2.44 -20.43 15.41
C SER A 247 -3.41 -21.49 14.84
N GLU A 248 -4.70 -21.25 14.78
CA GLU A 248 -5.65 -22.04 14.00
C GLU A 248 -5.44 -21.69 12.53
N PRO A 249 -5.41 -22.68 11.60
CA PRO A 249 -5.23 -22.42 10.18
C PRO A 249 -6.41 -21.60 9.67
N THR A 250 -6.23 -20.28 9.69
CA THR A 250 -7.13 -19.33 9.09
C THR A 250 -6.47 -18.93 7.78
N THR A 251 -7.10 -19.28 6.66
CA THR A 251 -6.68 -18.90 5.30
C THR A 251 -6.96 -17.41 5.10
N ILE A 252 -6.28 -16.58 5.89
CA ILE A 252 -6.41 -15.13 5.85
C ILE A 252 -5.07 -14.54 5.45
N GLY A 253 -5.11 -13.56 4.56
CA GLY A 253 -3.93 -12.94 4.01
C GLY A 253 -3.31 -13.78 2.91
N ASP A 254 -4.13 -14.11 1.91
CA ASP A 254 -3.67 -14.77 0.70
C ASP A 254 -2.81 -13.81 -0.13
N VAL A 255 -1.81 -14.36 -0.81
CA VAL A 255 -1.02 -13.64 -1.80
C VAL A 255 -1.27 -14.26 -3.17
N LYS A 256 -1.86 -13.49 -4.09
CA LYS A 256 -2.25 -13.93 -5.43
C LYS A 256 -1.45 -13.15 -6.46
N ILE A 257 -0.68 -13.85 -7.27
CA ILE A 257 0.20 -13.28 -8.30
C ILE A 257 -0.21 -13.89 -9.65
N ASN A 258 -0.92 -13.11 -10.46
CA ASN A 258 -1.53 -13.58 -11.70
C ASN A 258 -0.96 -12.81 -12.88
N ALA A 259 -0.35 -13.53 -13.81
CA ALA A 259 0.10 -12.98 -15.09
C ALA A 259 -0.67 -13.60 -16.27
N GLU A 260 -0.99 -12.83 -17.30
CA GLU A 260 -1.56 -13.39 -18.54
C GLU A 260 -0.54 -14.20 -19.34
N ASN A 261 0.75 -13.82 -19.31
CA ASN A 261 1.80 -14.47 -20.08
C ASN A 261 2.88 -15.06 -19.17
N GLU A 262 3.64 -14.23 -18.46
CA GLU A 262 4.82 -14.70 -17.75
C GLU A 262 4.95 -14.16 -16.33
N ILE A 263 5.43 -15.03 -15.44
CA ILE A 263 5.98 -14.68 -14.14
C ILE A 263 7.44 -15.10 -14.13
N ILE A 264 8.34 -14.14 -13.98
CA ILE A 264 9.77 -14.37 -13.78
C ILE A 264 10.07 -14.24 -12.29
N ILE A 265 10.50 -15.33 -11.68
CA ILE A 265 10.82 -15.43 -10.26
C ILE A 265 12.33 -15.22 -10.07
N GLY A 266 12.69 -14.08 -9.51
CA GLY A 266 14.00 -13.82 -8.92
C GLY A 266 14.00 -14.19 -7.44
N GLN A 267 14.26 -13.22 -6.57
CA GLN A 267 14.19 -13.39 -5.13
C GLN A 267 12.78 -13.07 -4.63
N ILE A 268 12.11 -14.07 -4.06
CA ILE A 268 10.81 -13.90 -3.39
C ILE A 268 10.99 -14.27 -1.92
N LEU A 269 10.53 -13.39 -1.03
CA LEU A 269 10.43 -13.67 0.40
C LEU A 269 9.00 -13.42 0.86
N ILE A 270 8.33 -14.48 1.31
CA ILE A 270 6.98 -14.35 1.83
C ILE A 270 7.03 -14.78 3.28
N TYR A 271 6.54 -13.93 4.17
CA TYR A 271 6.61 -14.14 5.60
C TYR A 271 5.29 -13.81 6.27
N PRO A 272 4.63 -14.78 6.91
CA PRO A 272 3.54 -14.47 7.79
C PRO A 272 4.07 -13.79 9.04
N SER A 273 3.53 -12.63 9.37
CA SER A 273 3.96 -11.85 10.54
C SER A 273 2.94 -11.91 11.67
N LYS A 274 3.44 -12.13 12.89
CA LYS A 274 2.73 -11.79 14.12
C LYS A 274 3.04 -10.34 14.48
N SER A 275 2.03 -9.49 14.44
CA SER A 275 2.14 -8.12 14.99
C SER A 275 2.55 -8.17 16.47
N GLY A 276 3.58 -7.40 16.84
CA GLY A 276 4.00 -7.16 18.23
C GLY A 276 5.29 -7.83 18.70
N SER A 277 5.97 -8.66 17.89
CA SER A 277 7.35 -9.09 18.18
C SER A 277 8.36 -8.20 17.46
N SER A 278 9.41 -7.77 18.16
CA SER A 278 10.53 -6.96 17.62
C SER A 278 11.38 -7.67 16.55
N ARG A 279 10.96 -8.86 16.14
CA ARG A 279 11.49 -9.64 15.02
C ARG A 279 10.27 -10.10 14.23
N TRP A 280 10.28 -9.84 12.93
CA TRP A 280 9.36 -10.39 11.93
C TRP A 280 9.62 -11.89 11.84
N VAL A 281 9.23 -12.65 12.87
CA VAL A 281 9.47 -14.08 12.98
C VAL A 281 8.29 -14.80 12.36
N PRO A 282 8.50 -15.60 11.29
CA PRO A 282 7.47 -16.47 10.76
C PRO A 282 6.97 -17.39 11.86
N GLN A 283 5.67 -17.44 12.10
CA GLN A 283 5.08 -18.40 13.01
C GLN A 283 4.22 -19.39 12.23
N SER A 284 4.41 -20.68 12.53
CA SER A 284 3.62 -21.76 11.94
C SER A 284 2.12 -21.55 12.23
N GLY A 285 1.29 -21.75 11.22
CA GLY A 285 -0.17 -21.56 11.29
C GLY A 285 -0.67 -20.13 11.14
N MET A 286 0.18 -19.19 10.71
CA MET A 286 -0.19 -17.80 10.42
C MET A 286 0.06 -17.50 8.94
N GLY A 287 -0.90 -16.88 8.24
CA GLY A 287 -0.80 -16.54 6.82
C GLY A 287 -1.63 -17.44 5.90
N GLY A 288 -2.11 -16.85 4.79
CA GLY A 288 -3.01 -17.47 3.82
C GLY A 288 -2.29 -18.36 2.81
N ASP A 289 -2.96 -18.60 1.69
CA ASP A 289 -2.40 -19.31 0.55
C ASP A 289 -1.55 -18.37 -0.32
N LEU A 290 -0.58 -18.94 -1.02
CA LEU A 290 0.20 -18.27 -2.07
C LEU A 290 -0.09 -18.95 -3.40
N ASP A 291 -0.69 -18.21 -4.33
CA ASP A 291 -1.04 -18.71 -5.65
C ASP A 291 -0.31 -17.89 -6.73
N PHE A 292 0.44 -18.59 -7.59
CA PHE A 292 0.98 -18.05 -8.83
C PHE A 292 0.22 -18.65 -10.02
N THR A 293 -0.25 -17.81 -10.94
CA THR A 293 -0.96 -18.25 -12.14
C THR A 293 -0.42 -17.54 -13.37
N ALA A 294 0.03 -18.28 -14.39
CA ALA A 294 0.49 -17.72 -15.68
C ALA A 294 0.56 -18.76 -16.79
N LYS A 295 0.79 -18.34 -18.05
CA LYS A 295 1.20 -19.31 -19.09
C LYS A 295 2.58 -19.89 -18.77
N ASN A 296 3.51 -19.03 -18.40
CA ASN A 296 4.89 -19.39 -18.09
C ASN A 296 5.26 -18.88 -16.69
N ILE A 297 5.76 -19.77 -15.84
CA ILE A 297 6.35 -19.42 -14.55
C ILE A 297 7.80 -19.88 -14.61
N LEU A 298 8.72 -18.93 -14.67
CA LEU A 298 10.13 -19.17 -14.97
C LEU A 298 11.02 -18.65 -13.86
N SER A 299 12.13 -19.33 -13.60
CA SER A 299 13.16 -18.87 -12.70
C SER A 299 14.10 -17.93 -13.44
N ARG A 300 14.49 -16.83 -12.80
CA ARG A 300 15.56 -15.97 -13.32
C ARG A 300 16.94 -16.60 -13.16
N GLN A 301 17.09 -17.57 -12.25
CA GLN A 301 18.37 -18.23 -12.04
C GLN A 301 18.63 -19.30 -13.10
N ASP A 302 19.82 -19.25 -13.69
CA ASP A 302 20.37 -20.38 -14.43
C ASP A 302 20.70 -21.51 -13.42
N PRO A 303 20.04 -22.67 -13.49
CA PRO A 303 20.27 -23.77 -12.55
C PRO A 303 21.70 -24.32 -12.62
N LEU A 304 22.45 -24.04 -13.69
CA LEU A 304 23.86 -24.44 -13.84
C LEU A 304 24.84 -23.37 -13.34
N LYS A 305 24.35 -22.17 -13.02
CA LYS A 305 25.15 -21.02 -12.55
C LYS A 305 24.44 -20.27 -11.42
N ILE A 306 24.19 -21.00 -10.34
CA ILE A 306 23.53 -20.46 -9.14
C ILE A 306 24.36 -19.30 -8.58
N ASP A 307 23.72 -18.13 -8.43
CA ASP A 307 24.29 -17.02 -7.66
C ASP A 307 23.96 -17.25 -6.18
N PRO A 308 24.97 -17.48 -5.30
CA PRO A 308 24.74 -17.74 -3.89
C PRO A 308 24.25 -16.52 -3.10
N LEU A 309 24.04 -15.37 -3.72
CA LEU A 309 23.39 -14.22 -3.09
C LEU A 309 21.90 -14.12 -3.42
N TYR A 310 21.42 -14.93 -4.37
CA TYR A 310 20.01 -15.00 -4.76
C TYR A 310 19.45 -16.37 -4.34
N TYR A 311 18.59 -16.37 -3.33
CA TYR A 311 17.84 -17.55 -2.92
C TYR A 311 16.37 -17.17 -2.85
N PRO A 312 15.52 -17.61 -3.79
CA PRO A 312 14.08 -17.59 -3.57
C PRO A 312 13.79 -18.33 -2.27
N THR A 313 12.98 -17.77 -1.38
CA THR A 313 12.63 -18.41 -0.10
C THR A 313 11.18 -18.14 0.21
N ILE A 314 10.36 -19.16 0.08
CA ILE A 314 8.94 -19.07 0.41
C ILE A 314 8.74 -19.62 1.82
N GLY A 315 8.40 -18.74 2.77
CA GLY A 315 8.06 -19.14 4.14
C GLY A 315 6.59 -18.86 4.42
N ILE A 316 5.69 -19.79 4.15
CA ILE A 316 4.24 -19.60 4.38
C ILE A 316 3.67 -20.70 5.29
N SER A 317 2.53 -20.46 5.94
CA SER A 317 1.82 -21.50 6.70
C SER A 317 0.68 -22.19 5.94
N GLY A 318 0.21 -21.57 4.86
CA GLY A 318 -0.83 -22.10 3.98
C GLY A 318 -0.27 -22.93 2.82
N ARG A 319 -1.07 -23.09 1.77
CA ARG A 319 -0.68 -23.78 0.54
C ARG A 319 0.13 -22.86 -0.35
N VAL A 320 1.13 -23.42 -1.04
CA VAL A 320 1.79 -22.77 -2.19
C VAL A 320 1.33 -23.48 -3.45
N SER A 321 0.83 -22.73 -4.43
CA SER A 321 0.39 -23.24 -5.72
C SER A 321 1.07 -22.51 -6.87
N PHE A 322 1.57 -23.29 -7.83
CA PHE A 322 2.03 -22.79 -9.11
C PHE A 322 1.15 -23.39 -10.21
N GLN A 323 0.43 -22.54 -10.93
CA GLN A 323 -0.51 -22.90 -11.98
C GLN A 323 0.04 -22.33 -13.30
N ALA A 324 0.96 -23.08 -13.92
CA ALA A 324 1.51 -22.76 -15.23
C ALA A 324 0.76 -23.52 -16.33
N GLU A 325 0.35 -22.84 -17.40
CA GLU A 325 -0.33 -23.49 -18.54
C GLU A 325 0.64 -24.21 -19.48
N GLU A 326 1.82 -23.63 -19.71
CA GLU A 326 2.81 -24.12 -20.67
C GLU A 326 4.11 -24.56 -19.99
N ASN A 327 4.80 -23.65 -19.30
CA ASN A 327 6.13 -23.94 -18.73
C ASN A 327 6.20 -23.57 -17.25
N LEU A 328 6.70 -24.51 -16.44
CA LEU A 328 7.03 -24.31 -15.03
C LEU A 328 8.51 -24.62 -14.81
N GLU A 329 9.31 -23.58 -14.59
CA GLU A 329 10.72 -23.66 -14.23
C GLU A 329 10.93 -22.88 -12.93
N LEU A 330 11.22 -23.58 -11.83
CA LEU A 330 11.39 -22.93 -10.53
C LEU A 330 12.87 -22.75 -10.15
N GLY A 331 13.79 -23.37 -10.90
CA GLY A 331 15.22 -23.32 -10.59
C GLY A 331 15.52 -23.94 -9.22
N VAL A 332 16.38 -23.28 -8.44
CA VAL A 332 16.65 -23.64 -7.05
C VAL A 332 15.80 -22.77 -6.13
N MET A 333 14.84 -23.38 -5.43
CA MET A 333 14.00 -22.76 -4.39
C MET A 333 14.13 -23.50 -3.06
#